data_AF-A0A918GCC4-F1
#
_entry.id   AF-A0A918GCC4-F1
#
_cell.length_a   1.000
_cell.length_b   1.000
_cell.length_c   1.000
_cell.angle_alpha   90.00
_cell.angle_beta   90.00
_cell.angle_gamma   90.00
#
_symmetry.space_group_name_H-M   'P 1'
#
loop_
_entity.id
_entity.type
_entity.pdbx_description
1 polymer ?
#
loop_
_entity_poly.entity_id
_entity_poly.type
_entity_poly.pdbx_seq_one_letter_code
_entity_poly.pdbx_strand_id
1 'polypeptide(L)'
;MTSMTDGRRADSARRRERVLKALEVLLRSDEDITVSGLARAARVDRTYIYRHRDLLERVHAAAAAPPEEGRIAAVSRASLRADLTNALERNRRLAVRVRQLEKRLSENLGETAWKESGLGASADIDQLHRRITLLEQDLAEARGQLDERTEELDAARAANRELTRALNQAR
;
A
#
# COMPACT_ATOMS: atom_id res chain seq x y z
N MET A 1 -62.54 35.96 47.33
CA MET A 1 -61.80 34.70 47.59
C MET A 1 -60.86 34.39 46.43
N THR A 2 -59.84 35.22 46.20
CA THR A 2 -58.99 35.18 44.98
C THR A 2 -57.49 34.99 45.27
N SER A 3 -57.04 35.14 46.53
CA SER A 3 -55.60 35.13 46.85
C SER A 3 -54.93 33.75 46.76
N MET A 4 -55.67 32.66 46.99
CA MET A 4 -55.10 31.30 46.94
C MET A 4 -54.89 30.79 45.50
N THR A 5 -55.78 31.14 44.56
CA THR A 5 -55.64 30.76 43.15
C THR A 5 -54.47 31.49 42.50
N ASP A 6 -54.26 32.75 42.85
CA ASP A 6 -53.15 33.55 42.31
C ASP A 6 -51.81 33.14 42.91
N GLY A 7 -51.78 32.76 44.19
CA GLY A 7 -50.59 32.15 44.81
C GLY A 7 -50.15 30.84 44.14
N ARG A 8 -51.09 29.97 43.78
CA ARG A 8 -50.78 28.71 43.06
C ARG A 8 -50.30 28.94 41.62
N ARG A 9 -50.86 29.93 40.93
CA ARG A 9 -50.41 30.34 39.59
C ARG A 9 -48.99 30.89 39.63
N ALA A 10 -48.68 31.76 40.58
CA ALA A 10 -47.34 32.32 40.76
C ALA A 10 -46.29 31.25 41.10
N ASP A 11 -46.64 30.27 41.94
CA ASP A 11 -45.74 29.16 42.26
C ASP A 11 -45.47 28.25 41.05
N SER A 12 -46.51 27.98 40.25
CA SER A 12 -46.38 27.19 39.01
C SER A 12 -45.49 27.89 37.98
N ALA A 13 -45.64 29.21 37.84
CA ALA A 13 -44.79 30.03 36.96
C ALA A 13 -43.30 29.97 37.39
N ARG A 14 -43.01 30.14 38.69
CA ARG A 14 -41.64 30.04 39.23
C ARG A 14 -41.02 28.66 39.04
N ARG A 15 -41.80 27.58 39.22
CA ARG A 15 -41.31 26.20 38.97
C ARG A 15 -40.96 26.01 37.50
N ARG A 16 -41.82 26.48 36.60
CA ARG A 16 -41.58 26.43 35.16
C ARG A 16 -40.33 27.21 34.75
N GLU A 17 -40.17 28.42 35.25
CA GLU A 17 -39.00 29.27 34.97
C GLU A 17 -37.69 28.60 35.43
N ARG A 18 -37.68 27.99 36.62
CA ARG A 18 -36.52 27.22 37.10
C ARG A 18 -36.17 26.05 36.19
N VAL A 19 -37.17 25.33 35.67
CA VAL A 19 -36.93 24.21 34.75
C VAL A 19 -36.32 24.71 33.44
N LEU A 20 -36.85 25.80 32.87
CA LEU A 20 -36.31 26.36 31.63
C LEU A 20 -34.86 26.86 31.81
N LYS A 21 -34.59 27.58 32.90
CA LYS A 21 -33.23 28.04 33.22
C LYS A 21 -32.26 26.88 33.44
N ALA A 22 -32.69 25.81 34.11
CA ALA A 22 -31.88 24.61 34.30
C ALA A 22 -31.59 23.90 32.97
N LEU A 23 -32.56 23.89 32.04
CA LEU A 23 -32.36 23.34 30.70
C LEU A 23 -31.33 24.14 29.90
N GLU A 24 -31.37 25.47 29.96
CA GLU A 24 -30.36 26.34 29.32
C GLU A 24 -28.94 26.10 29.86
N VAL A 25 -28.82 25.87 31.17
CA VAL A 25 -27.53 25.53 31.79
C VAL A 25 -27.05 24.17 31.31
N LEU A 26 -27.93 23.17 31.27
CA LEU A 26 -27.58 21.83 30.79
C LEU A 26 -27.21 21.80 29.30
N LEU A 27 -27.86 22.63 28.49
CA LEU A 27 -27.49 22.83 27.08
C LEU A 27 -26.09 23.42 26.89
N ARG A 28 -25.56 24.14 27.90
CA ARG A 28 -24.19 24.68 27.88
C ARG A 28 -23.16 23.71 28.45
N SER A 29 -23.59 22.68 29.17
CA SER A 29 -22.71 21.63 29.70
C SER A 29 -22.56 20.47 28.71
N ASP A 30 -21.42 19.78 28.72
CA ASP A 30 -21.15 18.60 27.88
C ASP A 30 -21.76 17.30 28.47
N GLU A 31 -22.79 17.42 29.31
CA GLU A 31 -23.47 16.29 29.94
C GLU A 31 -24.73 15.88 29.16
N ASP A 32 -25.01 14.58 29.12
CA ASP A 32 -26.23 14.05 28.51
C ASP A 32 -27.48 14.61 29.18
N ILE A 33 -28.34 15.26 28.38
CA ILE A 33 -29.57 15.88 28.87
C ILE A 33 -30.60 14.79 29.19
N THR A 34 -30.79 14.51 30.47
CA THR A 34 -31.80 13.55 30.95
C THR A 34 -32.89 14.23 31.79
N VAL A 35 -34.11 13.68 31.77
CA VAL A 35 -35.23 14.15 32.61
C VAL A 35 -34.86 14.12 34.11
N SER A 36 -34.11 13.11 34.53
CA SER A 36 -33.62 12.96 35.90
C SER A 36 -32.60 14.04 36.28
N GLY A 37 -31.68 14.37 35.38
CA GLY A 37 -30.70 15.44 35.57
C GLY A 37 -31.36 16.80 35.65
N LEU A 38 -32.30 17.07 34.74
CA LEU A 38 -33.05 18.34 34.72
C LEU A 38 -33.90 18.54 35.99
N ALA A 39 -34.60 17.51 36.45
CA ALA A 39 -35.39 17.57 37.68
C ALA A 39 -34.53 17.94 38.91
N ARG A 40 -33.33 17.34 38.99
CA ARG A 40 -32.35 17.63 40.06
C ARG A 40 -31.84 19.08 39.97
N ALA A 41 -31.44 19.52 38.77
CA ALA A 41 -30.93 20.87 38.55
C ALA A 41 -31.98 21.96 38.81
N ALA A 42 -33.23 21.72 38.38
CA ALA A 42 -34.34 22.64 38.59
C ALA A 42 -34.93 22.60 40.01
N ARG A 43 -34.55 21.63 40.84
CA ARG A 43 -35.13 21.33 42.17
C ARG A 43 -36.65 21.13 42.09
N VAL A 44 -37.09 20.23 41.21
CA VAL A 44 -38.50 19.85 41.03
C VAL A 44 -38.61 18.33 40.94
N ASP A 45 -39.75 17.76 41.31
CA ASP A 45 -40.00 16.32 41.18
C ASP A 45 -40.09 15.89 39.70
N ARG A 46 -39.64 14.68 39.36
CA ARG A 46 -39.69 14.15 37.98
C ARG A 46 -41.11 14.10 37.43
N THR A 47 -42.09 13.81 38.29
CA THR A 47 -43.51 13.76 37.94
C THR A 47 -44.01 15.09 37.40
N TYR A 48 -43.44 16.21 37.87
CA TYR A 48 -43.77 17.54 37.35
C TYR A 48 -43.43 17.64 35.87
N ILE A 49 -42.23 17.18 35.46
CA ILE A 49 -41.80 17.24 34.05
C ILE A 49 -42.66 16.32 33.18
N TYR A 50 -42.95 15.10 33.65
CA TYR A 50 -43.82 14.17 32.90
C TYR A 50 -45.26 14.67 32.75
N ARG A 51 -45.76 15.43 33.72
CA ARG A 51 -47.11 16.02 33.65
C ARG A 51 -47.20 17.20 32.67
N HIS A 52 -46.05 17.78 32.30
CA HIS A 52 -45.95 18.93 31.40
C HIS A 52 -45.33 18.50 30.08
N ARG A 53 -46.20 18.10 29.15
CA ARG A 53 -45.83 17.60 27.81
C ARG A 53 -44.86 18.53 27.07
N ASP A 54 -45.07 19.82 27.19
CA ASP A 54 -44.26 20.85 26.53
C ASP A 54 -42.83 20.94 27.10
N LEU A 55 -42.64 20.68 28.40
CA LEU A 55 -41.31 20.59 29.00
C LEU A 55 -40.61 19.30 28.56
N LEU A 56 -41.35 18.20 28.48
CA LEU A 56 -40.83 16.91 28.00
C LEU A 56 -40.40 16.98 26.53
N GLU A 57 -41.20 17.61 25.66
CA GLU A 57 -40.87 17.85 24.26
C GLU A 57 -39.59 18.67 24.11
N ARG A 58 -39.39 19.71 24.93
CA ARG A 58 -38.14 20.50 24.93
C ARG A 58 -36.92 19.69 25.36
N VAL A 59 -37.08 18.80 26.35
CA VAL A 59 -35.98 17.90 26.78
C VAL A 59 -35.62 16.92 25.68
N HIS A 60 -36.62 16.32 25.02
CA HIS A 60 -36.37 15.42 23.90
C HIS A 60 -35.75 16.13 22.70
N ALA A 61 -36.22 17.33 22.37
CA ALA A 61 -35.63 18.15 21.31
C ALA A 61 -34.17 18.52 21.62
N ALA A 62 -33.88 18.89 22.88
CA ALA A 62 -32.52 19.20 23.32
C ALA A 62 -31.60 17.97 23.30
N ALA A 63 -32.10 16.80 23.70
CA ALA A 63 -31.34 15.54 23.68
C ALA A 63 -31.13 15.00 22.25
N ALA A 64 -32.04 15.29 21.32
CA ALA A 64 -31.95 14.89 19.92
C ALA A 64 -31.22 15.91 19.03
N ALA A 65 -30.97 17.12 19.54
CA ALA A 65 -30.24 18.14 18.81
C ALA A 65 -28.80 17.67 18.58
N PRO A 66 -28.30 17.74 17.33
CA PRO A 66 -26.90 17.45 17.08
C PRO A 66 -26.01 18.43 17.87
N PRO A 67 -24.83 18.00 18.32
CA PRO A 67 -23.78 18.89 18.80
C PRO A 67 -23.67 20.16 17.97
N GLU A 68 -23.83 21.34 18.58
CA GLU A 68 -23.53 22.63 17.95
C GLU A 68 -22.15 22.57 17.27
N GLU A 69 -22.08 23.04 16.02
CA GLU A 69 -21.00 22.88 15.03
C GLU A 69 -19.62 23.39 15.50
N GLY A 70 -19.54 24.02 16.68
CA GLY A 70 -18.30 24.34 17.39
C GLY A 70 -17.49 23.12 17.86
N ARG A 71 -18.06 21.91 17.87
CA ARG A 71 -17.31 20.67 18.19
C ARG A 71 -16.34 20.20 17.09
N ILE A 72 -16.41 20.78 15.88
CA ILE A 72 -15.39 20.60 14.83
C ILE A 72 -14.06 21.29 15.22
N ALA A 73 -14.07 22.20 16.21
CA ALA A 73 -12.86 22.85 16.74
C ALA A 73 -12.07 22.00 17.76
N ALA A 74 -12.44 20.74 18.02
CA ALA A 74 -11.65 19.87 18.90
C ALA A 74 -10.33 19.39 18.26
N VAL A 75 -10.18 19.48 16.93
CA VAL A 75 -8.93 19.18 16.23
C VAL A 75 -8.36 20.47 15.67
N SER A 76 -7.26 20.94 16.26
CA SER A 76 -6.61 22.17 15.80
C SER A 76 -6.11 22.02 14.36
N ARG A 77 -6.09 23.11 13.60
CA ARG A 77 -5.46 23.14 12.26
C ARG A 77 -4.01 22.67 12.28
N ALA A 78 -3.31 22.85 13.40
CA ALA A 78 -1.96 22.33 13.59
C ALA A 78 -1.94 20.80 13.66
N SER A 79 -2.89 20.19 14.38
CA SER A 79 -3.06 18.74 14.46
C SER A 79 -3.36 18.13 13.08
N LEU A 80 -4.30 18.70 12.33
CA LEU A 80 -4.60 18.22 10.97
C LEU A 80 -3.40 18.32 10.01
N ARG A 81 -2.58 19.38 10.15
CA ARG A 81 -1.34 19.52 9.37
C ARG A 81 -0.31 18.47 9.75
N ALA A 82 -0.15 18.21 11.05
CA ALA A 82 0.76 17.17 11.56
C ALA A 82 0.33 15.77 11.07
N ASP A 83 -0.98 15.49 11.09
CA ASP A 83 -1.53 14.24 10.59
C ASP A 83 -1.32 14.09 9.07
N LEU A 84 -1.52 15.16 8.30
CA LEU A 84 -1.24 15.18 6.87
C LEU A 84 0.24 14.91 6.58
N THR A 85 1.16 15.55 7.30
CA THR A 85 2.60 15.31 7.13
C THR A 85 2.97 13.87 7.48
N ASN A 86 2.44 13.34 8.57
CA ASN A 86 2.66 11.95 9.00
C ASN A 86 2.15 10.95 7.95
N ALA A 87 0.96 11.21 7.39
CA ALA A 87 0.37 10.38 6.34
C ALA A 87 1.21 10.41 5.05
N LEU A 88 1.67 11.59 4.63
CA LEU A 88 2.53 11.75 3.45
C LEU A 88 3.87 11.02 3.62
N GLU A 89 4.49 11.11 4.79
CA GLU A 89 5.72 10.37 5.09
C GLU A 89 5.51 8.86 5.09
N ARG A 90 4.42 8.38 5.71
CA ARG A 90 4.06 6.97 5.67
C ARG A 90 3.87 6.50 4.23
N ASN A 91 3.19 7.29 3.41
CA ASN A 91 2.98 6.97 1.99
C ASN A 91 4.32 6.89 1.23
N ARG A 92 5.24 7.84 1.45
CA ARG A 92 6.60 7.79 0.88
C ARG A 92 7.35 6.53 1.29
N ARG A 93 7.32 6.15 2.58
CA ARG A 93 7.95 4.91 3.07
C ARG A 93 7.36 3.66 2.41
N LEU A 94 6.03 3.59 2.30
CA LEU A 94 5.35 2.49 1.62
C LEU A 94 5.73 2.42 0.13
N ALA A 95 5.78 3.56 -0.57
CA ALA A 95 6.18 3.59 -1.98
C ALA A 95 7.62 3.12 -2.20
N VAL A 96 8.55 3.47 -1.29
CA VAL A 96 9.92 2.94 -1.32
C VAL A 96 9.91 1.42 -1.09
N ARG A 97 9.13 0.93 -0.14
CA ARG A 97 9.05 -0.51 0.16
C ARG A 97 8.46 -1.30 -1.01
N VAL A 98 7.42 -0.79 -1.67
CA VAL A 98 6.84 -1.40 -2.87
C VAL A 98 7.89 -1.53 -3.95
N ARG A 99 8.62 -0.44 -4.29
CA ARG A 99 9.70 -0.50 -5.29
C ARG A 99 10.80 -1.51 -4.94
N GLN A 100 11.16 -1.62 -3.66
CA GLN A 100 12.13 -2.63 -3.21
C GLN A 100 11.60 -4.06 -3.38
N LEU A 101 10.33 -4.30 -3.06
CA LEU A 101 9.70 -5.60 -3.22
C LEU A 101 9.53 -5.97 -4.69
N GLU A 102 9.13 -5.02 -5.54
CA GLU A 102 9.08 -5.19 -7.00
C GLU A 102 10.46 -5.55 -7.56
N LYS A 103 11.51 -4.84 -7.15
CA LYS A 103 12.89 -5.16 -7.57
C LYS A 103 13.28 -6.58 -7.17
N ARG A 104 13.07 -6.96 -5.91
CA ARG A 104 13.38 -8.31 -5.42
C ARG A 104 12.55 -9.39 -6.09
N LEU A 105 11.29 -9.09 -6.42
CA LEU A 105 10.42 -10.00 -7.14
C LEU A 105 10.93 -10.22 -8.56
N SER A 106 11.30 -9.14 -9.26
CA SER A 106 11.92 -9.22 -10.59
C SER A 106 13.24 -9.96 -10.57
N GLU A 107 14.10 -9.76 -9.57
CA GLU A 107 15.34 -10.51 -9.39
C GLU A 107 15.07 -12.02 -9.19
N ASN A 108 14.15 -12.37 -8.28
CA ASN A 108 13.79 -13.77 -8.03
C ASN A 108 13.14 -14.45 -9.23
N LEU A 109 12.23 -13.75 -9.93
CA LEU A 109 11.60 -14.27 -11.14
C LEU A 109 12.61 -14.36 -12.28
N GLY A 110 13.54 -13.42 -12.39
CA GLY A 110 14.65 -13.48 -13.34
C GLY A 110 15.56 -14.68 -13.08
N GLU A 111 15.93 -14.93 -11.82
CA GLU A 111 16.69 -16.13 -11.45
C GLU A 111 15.91 -17.43 -11.73
N THR A 112 14.61 -17.45 -11.46
CA THR A 112 13.77 -18.63 -11.69
C THR A 112 13.60 -18.89 -13.18
N ALA A 113 13.31 -17.86 -13.98
CA ALA A 113 13.25 -17.94 -15.43
C ALA A 113 14.60 -18.35 -16.03
N TRP A 114 15.72 -17.86 -15.49
CA TRP A 114 17.07 -18.25 -15.93
C TRP A 114 17.36 -19.73 -15.63
N LYS A 115 16.96 -20.22 -14.45
CA LYS A 115 17.08 -21.64 -14.05
C LYS A 115 16.17 -22.54 -14.90
N GLU A 116 14.93 -22.13 -15.16
CA GLU A 116 13.94 -22.89 -15.93
C GLU A 116 14.21 -22.89 -17.44
N SER A 117 14.87 -21.85 -17.98
CA SER A 117 15.22 -21.76 -19.41
C SER A 117 16.31 -22.75 -19.84
N GLY A 118 16.81 -23.60 -18.95
CA GLY A 118 17.88 -24.56 -19.25
C GLY A 118 19.26 -23.94 -19.47
N LEU A 119 19.39 -22.63 -19.29
CA LEU A 119 20.66 -21.87 -19.31
C LEU A 119 21.31 -21.81 -17.91
N GLY A 120 20.82 -22.66 -17.00
CA GLY A 120 20.84 -22.46 -15.55
C GLY A 120 22.13 -22.79 -14.80
N ALA A 121 23.22 -23.15 -15.46
CA ALA A 121 24.50 -23.35 -14.76
C ALA A 121 25.66 -22.68 -15.48
N SER A 122 26.46 -21.90 -14.74
CA SER A 122 27.81 -21.47 -15.18
C SER A 122 28.61 -22.67 -15.68
N ALA A 123 28.48 -23.81 -15.02
CA ALA A 123 29.13 -25.05 -15.43
C ALA A 123 28.77 -25.50 -16.86
N ASP A 124 27.54 -25.27 -17.31
CA ASP A 124 27.06 -25.67 -18.64
C ASP A 124 27.56 -24.69 -19.70
N ILE A 125 27.55 -23.39 -19.42
CA ILE A 125 28.14 -22.36 -20.29
C ILE A 125 29.66 -22.55 -20.40
N ASP A 126 30.35 -22.81 -19.28
CA ASP A 126 31.79 -23.08 -19.26
C ASP A 126 32.13 -24.39 -19.98
N GLN A 127 31.26 -25.40 -19.88
CA GLN A 127 31.39 -26.66 -20.63
C GLN A 127 31.18 -26.46 -22.13
N LEU A 128 30.21 -25.63 -22.53
CA LEU A 128 29.99 -25.25 -23.92
C LEU A 128 31.19 -24.48 -24.47
N HIS A 129 31.73 -23.51 -23.73
CA HIS A 129 32.94 -22.79 -24.14
C HIS A 129 34.15 -23.73 -24.27
N ARG A 130 34.39 -24.63 -23.30
CA ARG A 130 35.43 -25.65 -23.41
C ARG A 130 35.23 -26.53 -24.63
N ARG A 131 34.00 -26.92 -24.93
CA ARG A 131 33.68 -27.75 -26.11
C ARG A 131 33.93 -26.99 -27.41
N ILE A 132 33.58 -25.71 -27.46
CA ILE A 132 33.86 -24.83 -28.61
C ILE A 132 35.38 -24.76 -28.85
N THR A 133 36.17 -24.47 -27.81
CA THR A 133 37.63 -24.38 -27.94
C THR A 133 38.26 -25.69 -28.42
N LEU A 134 37.81 -26.84 -27.89
CA LEU A 134 38.28 -28.15 -28.35
C LEU A 134 37.92 -28.39 -29.82
N LEU A 135 36.68 -28.08 -30.22
CA LEU A 135 36.25 -28.23 -31.61
C LEU A 135 37.00 -27.30 -32.56
N GLU A 136 37.34 -26.09 -32.13
CA GLU A 136 38.17 -25.16 -32.92
C GLU A 136 39.59 -25.69 -33.11
N GLN A 137 40.17 -26.31 -32.08
CA GLN A 137 41.49 -26.95 -32.16
C GLN A 137 41.46 -28.15 -33.10
N ASP A 138 40.49 -29.06 -32.94
CA ASP A 138 40.32 -30.22 -33.82
C ASP A 138 40.15 -29.79 -35.29
N LEU A 139 39.41 -28.71 -35.53
CA LEU A 139 39.18 -28.18 -36.87
C LEU A 139 40.48 -27.59 -37.47
N ALA A 140 41.26 -26.87 -36.67
CA ALA A 140 42.56 -26.35 -37.10
C ALA A 140 43.54 -27.49 -37.44
N GLU A 141 43.60 -28.52 -36.61
CA GLU A 141 44.45 -29.69 -36.84
C GLU A 141 44.02 -30.46 -38.10
N ALA A 142 42.73 -30.73 -38.26
CA ALA A 142 42.20 -31.42 -39.44
C ALA A 142 42.48 -30.63 -40.74
N ARG A 143 42.42 -29.30 -40.70
CA ARG A 143 42.82 -28.45 -41.84
C ARG A 143 44.30 -28.56 -42.15
N GLY A 144 45.17 -28.50 -41.14
CA GLY A 144 46.60 -28.68 -41.32
C GLY A 144 46.94 -30.03 -41.96
N GLN A 145 46.32 -31.11 -41.50
CA GLN A 145 46.50 -32.44 -42.11
C GLN A 145 46.04 -32.49 -43.57
N LEU A 146 44.94 -31.82 -43.92
CA LEU A 146 44.48 -31.74 -45.30
C LEU A 146 45.45 -30.97 -46.19
N ASP A 147 46.03 -29.88 -45.69
CA ASP A 147 47.02 -29.09 -46.42
C ASP A 147 48.29 -29.91 -46.68
N GLU A 148 48.83 -30.57 -45.66
CA GLU A 148 50.00 -31.47 -45.79
C GLU A 148 49.76 -32.57 -46.83
N ARG A 149 48.60 -33.25 -46.76
CA ARG A 149 48.26 -34.30 -47.74
C ARG A 149 48.09 -33.77 -49.15
N THR A 150 47.63 -32.54 -49.30
CA THR A 150 47.50 -31.89 -50.60
C THR A 150 48.89 -31.61 -51.18
N GLU A 151 49.82 -31.09 -50.38
CA GLU A 151 51.22 -30.88 -50.77
C GLU A 151 51.92 -32.19 -51.15
N GLU A 152 51.78 -33.24 -50.34
CA GLU A 152 52.33 -34.58 -50.64
C GLU A 152 51.82 -35.11 -51.98
N LEU A 153 50.51 -34.95 -52.24
CA LEU A 153 49.87 -35.44 -53.45
C LEU A 153 50.28 -34.65 -54.69
N ASP A 154 50.46 -33.33 -54.57
CA ASP A 154 50.98 -32.50 -55.65
C ASP A 154 52.45 -32.80 -55.96
N ALA A 155 53.27 -33.05 -54.94
CA ALA A 155 54.65 -33.50 -55.10
C ALA A 155 54.71 -34.88 -55.80
N ALA A 156 53.88 -35.84 -55.38
CA ALA A 156 53.81 -37.16 -56.01
C ALA A 156 53.36 -37.07 -57.48
N ARG A 157 52.38 -36.21 -57.79
CA ARG A 157 51.93 -35.94 -59.16
C ARG A 157 53.03 -35.28 -60.00
N ALA A 158 53.80 -34.36 -59.44
CA ALA A 158 54.93 -33.73 -60.11
C ALA A 158 56.00 -34.76 -60.47
N ALA A 159 56.42 -35.59 -59.51
CA ALA A 159 57.38 -36.67 -59.73
C ALA A 159 56.90 -37.67 -60.80
N ASN A 160 55.61 -38.03 -60.78
CA ASN A 160 55.03 -38.93 -61.78
C ASN A 160 55.06 -38.32 -63.21
N ARG A 161 54.78 -37.01 -63.32
CA ARG A 161 54.91 -36.28 -64.60
C ARG A 161 56.36 -36.26 -65.09
N GLU A 162 57.34 -36.06 -64.20
CA GLU A 162 58.77 -36.10 -64.55
C GLU A 162 59.22 -37.49 -65.01
N LEU A 163 58.83 -38.54 -64.29
CA LEU A 163 59.11 -39.93 -64.68
C LEU A 163 58.53 -40.25 -66.06
N THR A 164 57.29 -39.85 -66.31
CA THR A 164 56.63 -40.03 -67.61
C THR A 164 57.37 -39.31 -68.73
N ARG A 165 57.84 -38.07 -68.49
CA ARG A 165 58.68 -37.33 -69.46
C ARG A 165 59.99 -38.05 -69.74
N ALA A 166 60.69 -38.53 -68.71
CA ALA A 166 61.95 -39.25 -68.86
C ALA A 166 61.78 -40.56 -69.66
N LEU A 167 60.73 -41.34 -69.37
CA LEU A 167 60.42 -42.57 -70.11
C LEU A 167 60.10 -42.32 -71.59
N ASN A 168 59.38 -41.24 -71.91
CA ASN A 168 59.06 -40.87 -73.28
C ASN A 168 60.27 -40.33 -74.06
N GLN A 169 61.28 -39.79 -73.39
CA GLN A 169 62.53 -39.33 -74.01
C GLN A 169 63.56 -40.45 -74.21
N ALA A 170 63.45 -41.54 -73.45
CA ALA A 170 64.32 -42.71 -73.55
C ALA A 170 63.85 -43.76 -74.59
N ARG A 171 62.74 -43.48 -75.28
CA ARG A 171 62.23 -44.25 -76.43
C ARG A 171 62.54 -43.52 -77.72
#